data_AF-A0A6I4ISP6-F1
#
_entry.id   AF-A0A6I4ISP6-F1
#
_cell.length_a   1.000
_cell.length_b   1.000
_cell.length_c   1.000
_cell.angle_alpha   90.00
_cell.angle_beta   90.00
_cell.angle_gamma   90.00
#
_symmetry.space_group_name_H-M   'P 1'
#
loop_
_entity.id
_entity.type
_entity.pdbx_description
1 polymer ?
#
loop_
_entity_poly.entity_id
_entity_poly.type
_entity_poly.pdbx_seq_one_letter_code
_entity_poly.pdbx_strand_id
1 'polypeptide(L)'
;MGDLLNRDQLTASFRAVQSFLQFAKLNPTKHHFNLELEVNVLRQNFKGSFEIECRDMVNNESFIFYSDVFKANRYYRPVWSAYIYMTFDESTGELEFDLEGIQYTLKH
;
A
#
# COMPACT_ATOMS: atom_id res chain seq x y z
N MET A 1 15.25 -4.76 -20.67
CA MET A 1 16.07 -4.78 -19.44
C MET A 1 15.13 -4.40 -18.32
N GLY A 2 14.78 -5.35 -17.45
CA GLY A 2 13.93 -5.04 -16.31
C GLY A 2 14.76 -4.26 -15.30
N ASP A 3 14.29 -3.09 -14.89
CA ASP A 3 14.91 -2.35 -13.79
C ASP A 3 14.99 -3.28 -12.58
N LEU A 4 16.21 -3.53 -12.13
CA LEU A 4 16.45 -4.24 -10.88
C LEU A 4 15.82 -3.40 -9.77
N LEU A 5 14.84 -3.98 -9.08
CA LEU A 5 14.17 -3.34 -7.95
C LEU A 5 15.24 -2.81 -6.96
N ASN A 6 15.21 -1.51 -6.67
CA ASN A 6 16.15 -0.88 -5.76
C ASN A 6 15.80 -1.27 -4.31
N ARG A 7 16.71 -1.99 -3.65
CA ARG A 7 16.53 -2.49 -2.28
C ARG A 7 16.25 -1.39 -1.26
N ASP A 8 16.88 -0.23 -1.40
CA ASP A 8 16.72 0.87 -0.44
C ASP A 8 15.33 1.50 -0.59
N GLN A 9 14.87 1.67 -1.83
CA GLN A 9 13.51 2.15 -2.12
C GLN A 9 12.44 1.17 -1.68
N LEU A 10 12.67 -0.14 -1.86
CA LEU A 10 11.77 -1.18 -1.36
C LEU A 10 11.65 -1.11 0.17
N THR A 11 12.79 -1.01 0.85
CA THR A 11 12.84 -0.92 2.32
C THR A 11 12.14 0.34 2.83
N ALA A 12 12.36 1.48 2.16
CA ALA A 12 11.67 2.72 2.47
C ALA A 12 10.16 2.60 2.26
N SER A 13 9.72 1.95 1.18
CA SER A 13 8.31 1.71 0.91
C SER A 13 7.65 0.81 1.96
N PHE A 14 8.32 -0.25 2.43
CA PHE A 14 7.79 -1.07 3.51
C PHE A 14 7.65 -0.28 4.82
N ARG A 15 8.62 0.58 5.13
CA ARG A 15 8.53 1.47 6.30
C ARG A 15 7.38 2.48 6.18
N ALA A 16 7.14 3.03 4.99
CA ALA A 16 6.02 3.94 4.77
C ALA A 16 4.67 3.27 5.08
N VAL A 17 4.49 2.03 4.64
CA VAL A 17 3.30 1.22 4.94
C VAL A 17 3.17 0.96 6.44
N GLN A 18 4.26 0.57 7.09
CA GLN A 18 4.28 0.33 8.53
C GLN A 18 3.92 1.60 9.31
N SER A 19 4.48 2.74 8.94
CA SER A 19 4.18 4.04 9.56
C SER A 19 2.72 4.43 9.35
N PHE A 20 2.15 4.23 8.15
CA PHE A 20 0.73 4.46 7.88
C PHE A 20 -0.16 3.63 8.82
N LEU A 21 0.13 2.34 8.98
CA LEU A 21 -0.64 1.46 9.87
C LEU A 21 -0.52 1.88 11.32
N GLN A 22 0.69 2.21 11.78
CA GLN A 22 0.93 2.70 13.13
C GLN A 22 0.22 4.02 13.40
N PHE A 23 0.21 4.95 12.44
CA PHE A 23 -0.51 6.22 12.52
C PHE A 23 -2.02 5.98 12.67
N ALA A 24 -2.57 5.03 11.92
CA ALA A 24 -3.96 4.59 12.04
C ALA A 24 -4.24 3.77 13.33
N LYS A 25 -3.24 3.56 14.20
CA LYS A 25 -3.31 2.71 15.40
C LYS A 25 -3.68 1.25 15.08
N LEU A 26 -3.35 0.82 13.86
CA LEU A 26 -3.50 -0.54 13.40
C LEU A 26 -2.17 -1.26 13.63
N ASN A 27 -2.16 -2.20 14.57
CA ASN A 27 -0.98 -3.03 14.81
C ASN A 27 -1.01 -4.24 13.89
N PRO A 28 -0.04 -4.38 12.96
CA PRO A 28 -0.01 -5.51 12.05
C PRO A 28 0.50 -6.79 12.74
N THR A 29 -0.10 -7.22 13.86
CA THR A 29 0.28 -8.45 14.57
C THR A 29 -0.34 -9.72 13.96
N LYS A 30 -1.21 -9.57 12.96
CA LYS A 30 -1.84 -10.67 12.22
C LYS A 30 -1.27 -10.72 10.81
N HIS A 31 -1.23 -11.91 10.22
CA HIS A 31 -0.81 -12.04 8.83
C HIS A 31 -1.79 -11.38 7.84
N HIS A 32 -3.01 -11.03 8.24
CA HIS A 32 -4.02 -10.38 7.40
C HIS A 32 -4.81 -9.31 8.16
N PHE A 33 -5.04 -8.17 7.52
CA PHE A 33 -5.88 -7.07 7.99
C PHE A 33 -6.84 -6.60 6.91
N ASN A 34 -8.13 -6.53 7.23
CA ASN A 34 -9.13 -5.93 6.35
C ASN A 34 -9.42 -4.50 6.81
N LEU A 35 -9.30 -3.54 5.90
CA LEU A 35 -9.45 -2.11 6.12
C LEU A 35 -10.45 -1.53 5.13
N GLU A 36 -11.25 -0.56 5.58
CA GLU A 36 -12.00 0.31 4.68
C GLU A 36 -11.22 1.62 4.58
N LEU A 37 -10.67 1.92 3.40
CA LEU A 37 -9.85 3.13 3.19
C LEU A 37 -10.53 4.06 2.20
N GLU A 38 -10.38 5.37 2.44
CA GLU A 38 -10.69 6.38 1.45
C GLU A 38 -9.53 6.46 0.45
N VAL A 39 -9.86 6.41 -0.84
CA VAL A 39 -8.89 6.52 -1.92
C VAL A 39 -9.21 7.76 -2.73
N ASN A 40 -8.22 8.63 -2.83
CA ASN A 40 -8.27 9.80 -3.69
C ASN A 40 -7.53 9.48 -4.99
N VAL A 41 -8.25 9.52 -6.11
CA VAL A 41 -7.68 9.45 -7.46
C VAL A 41 -8.26 10.57 -8.30
N LEU A 42 -7.52 11.02 -9.31
CA LEU A 42 -7.94 12.05 -10.26
C LEU A 42 -9.45 11.97 -10.59
N ARG A 43 -10.18 12.98 -10.12
CA ARG A 43 -11.61 13.28 -10.39
C ARG A 43 -12.66 12.43 -9.66
N GLN A 44 -12.30 11.41 -8.90
CA GLN A 44 -13.28 10.60 -8.14
C GLN A 44 -12.67 10.05 -6.85
N ASN A 45 -13.37 10.27 -5.73
CA ASN A 45 -13.07 9.61 -4.47
C ASN A 45 -13.99 8.41 -4.32
N PHE A 46 -13.45 7.33 -3.78
CA PHE A 46 -14.28 6.18 -3.41
C PHE A 46 -13.68 5.52 -2.17
N LYS A 47 -14.50 4.69 -1.54
CA LYS A 47 -14.07 3.83 -0.44
C LYS A 47 -13.80 2.43 -0.97
N GLY A 48 -12.70 1.86 -0.53
CA GLY A 48 -12.27 0.52 -0.92
C GLY A 48 -12.11 -0.40 0.26
N SER A 49 -12.35 -1.69 0.04
CA SER A 49 -11.91 -2.74 0.93
C SER A 49 -10.47 -3.11 0.58
N PHE A 50 -9.59 -2.99 1.56
CA PHE A 50 -8.18 -3.32 1.44
C PHE A 50 -7.84 -4.48 2.36
N GLU A 51 -7.17 -5.48 1.81
CA GLU A 51 -6.56 -6.55 2.60
C GLU A 51 -5.06 -6.35 2.60
N ILE A 52 -4.46 -6.29 3.79
CA ILE A 52 -3.02 -6.18 3.98
C ILE A 52 -2.51 -7.51 4.50
N GLU A 53 -1.66 -8.16 3.72
CA GLU A 53 -0.93 -9.36 4.14
C GLU A 53 0.49 -8.98 4.57
N CYS A 54 0.86 -9.30 5.82
CA CYS A 54 2.21 -9.13 6.34
C CYS A 54 2.91 -10.49 6.38
N ARG A 55 3.99 -10.63 5.60
CA ARG A 55 4.87 -11.80 5.66
C ARG A 55 6.16 -11.43 6.36
N ASP A 56 6.28 -11.92 7.59
CA ASP A 56 7.52 -11.83 8.37
C ASP A 56 8.38 -13.04 8.03
N MET A 57 9.33 -12.87 7.12
CA MET A 57 10.50 -13.74 7.11
C MET A 57 11.59 -13.10 7.96
N VAL A 58 12.40 -13.91 8.63
CA VAL A 58 13.42 -13.53 9.64
C VAL A 58 14.30 -12.32 9.28
N ASN A 59 14.39 -11.94 7.99
CA ASN A 59 15.15 -10.79 7.51
C ASN A 59 14.41 -9.86 6.52
N ASN A 60 13.14 -10.12 6.18
CA ASN A 60 12.39 -9.34 5.18
C ASN A 60 10.90 -9.32 5.54
N GLU A 61 10.45 -8.22 6.14
CA GLU A 61 9.03 -7.90 6.23
C GLU A 61 8.55 -7.49 4.83
N SER A 62 7.40 -8.02 4.42
CA SER A 62 6.77 -7.62 3.17
C SER A 62 5.28 -7.43 3.34
N PHE A 63 4.75 -6.37 2.73
CA PHE A 63 3.34 -6.01 2.76
C PHE A 63 2.72 -6.15 1.37
N ILE A 64 1.62 -6.88 1.29
CA ILE A 64 0.79 -6.98 0.09
C ILE A 64 -0.52 -6.26 0.34
N PHE A 65 -0.87 -5.29 -0.51
CA PHE A 65 -2.19 -4.67 -0.50
C PHE A 65 -3.03 -5.26 -1.61
N TYR A 66 -4.12 -5.91 -1.23
CA TYR A 66 -5.19 -6.26 -2.15
C TYR A 66 -6.27 -5.19 -2.02
N SER A 67 -6.84 -4.77 -3.14
CA SER A 67 -7.95 -3.81 -3.12
C SER A 67 -8.98 -4.16 -4.17
N ASP A 68 -10.25 -4.07 -3.79
CA ASP A 68 -11.39 -4.17 -4.71
C ASP A 68 -11.52 -2.96 -5.63
N VAL A 69 -10.89 -1.86 -5.26
CA VAL A 69 -10.82 -0.60 -5.99
C VAL A 69 -10.09 -0.77 -7.31
N PHE A 70 -8.89 -1.36 -7.25
CA PHE A 70 -7.99 -1.41 -8.41
C PHE A 70 -8.37 -2.56 -9.34
N LYS A 71 -9.65 -2.98 -9.34
CA LYS A 71 -10.14 -4.05 -10.22
C LYS A 71 -10.05 -3.61 -11.68
N ALA A 72 -9.28 -4.34 -12.48
CA ALA A 72 -9.35 -4.27 -13.93
C ALA A 72 -9.80 -5.63 -14.47
N ASN A 73 -10.70 -5.62 -15.45
CA ASN A 73 -11.20 -6.85 -16.10
C ASN A 73 -11.70 -7.94 -15.12
N ARG A 74 -12.32 -7.54 -14.00
CA ARG A 74 -12.81 -8.43 -12.92
C ARG A 74 -11.73 -9.15 -12.10
N TYR A 75 -10.46 -8.81 -12.27
CA TYR A 75 -9.37 -9.31 -11.42
C TYR A 75 -8.92 -8.21 -10.45
N TYR A 76 -8.67 -8.59 -9.19
CA TYR A 76 -8.00 -7.72 -8.22
C TYR A 76 -6.61 -7.40 -8.76
N ARG A 77 -6.25 -6.12 -8.88
CA ARG A 77 -4.86 -5.73 -9.12
C ARG A 77 -4.17 -5.66 -7.76
N PRO A 78 -3.20 -6.54 -7.48
CA PRO A 78 -2.42 -6.41 -6.26
C PRO A 78 -1.60 -5.12 -6.35
N VAL A 79 -1.67 -4.29 -5.31
CA VAL A 79 -0.74 -3.17 -5.13
C VAL A 79 0.35 -3.69 -4.20
N TRP A 80 1.50 -4.01 -4.78
CA TRP A 80 2.62 -4.59 -4.04
C TRP A 80 3.60 -3.49 -3.68
N SER A 81 3.87 -3.28 -2.39
CA SER A 81 4.98 -2.40 -1.96
C SER A 81 6.34 -2.86 -2.51
N ALA A 82 6.45 -4.14 -2.87
CA ALA A 82 7.63 -4.71 -3.53
C ALA A 82 7.80 -4.31 -5.02
N TYR A 83 6.78 -3.73 -5.65
CA TYR A 83 6.78 -3.37 -7.08
C TYR A 83 6.23 -1.97 -7.35
N ILE A 84 5.60 -1.36 -6.34
CA ILE A 84 5.03 -0.03 -6.33
C ILE A 84 5.58 0.64 -5.07
N TYR A 85 6.40 1.68 -5.27
CA TYR A 85 6.94 2.42 -4.14
C TYR A 85 5.85 3.30 -3.53
N MET A 86 5.72 3.19 -2.22
CA MET A 86 4.79 3.98 -1.41
C MET A 86 5.57 4.96 -0.54
N THR A 87 5.00 6.14 -0.35
CA THR A 87 5.52 7.17 0.55
C THR A 87 4.44 7.58 1.52
N PHE A 88 4.80 7.78 2.79
CA PHE A 88 3.86 8.17 3.83
C PHE A 88 4.18 9.58 4.30
N ASP A 89 3.16 10.46 4.26
CA ASP A 89 3.21 11.79 4.83
C ASP A 89 2.57 11.78 6.23
N GLU A 90 3.40 11.85 7.26
CA GLU A 90 2.98 11.87 8.66
C GLU A 90 2.16 13.13 9.03
N SER A 91 2.32 14.23 8.28
CA SER A 91 1.63 15.49 8.58
C SER A 91 0.15 15.46 8.16
N THR A 92 -0.17 14.70 7.11
CA THR A 92 -1.52 14.55 6.55
C THR A 92 -2.14 13.19 6.87
N GLY A 93 -1.33 12.20 7.25
CA GLY A 93 -1.75 10.82 7.49
C GLY A 93 -2.02 10.07 6.19
N GLU A 94 -1.37 10.46 5.09
CA GLU A 94 -1.68 10.00 3.75
C GLU A 94 -0.57 9.09 3.20
N LEU A 95 -0.97 7.94 2.64
CA LEU A 95 -0.08 7.00 1.98
C LEU A 95 -0.23 7.16 0.46
N GLU A 96 0.83 7.54 -0.22
CA GLU A 96 0.84 7.88 -1.63
C GLU A 96 1.57 6.84 -2.47
N PHE A 97 1.10 6.60 -3.69
CA PHE A 97 1.80 5.80 -4.69
C PHE A 97 1.34 6.10 -6.12
N ASP A 98 2.15 5.71 -7.10
CA ASP A 98 1.79 5.74 -8.52
C ASP A 98 1.47 4.35 -9.04
N LEU A 99 0.39 4.22 -9.81
CA LEU A 99 0.07 3.01 -10.56
C LEU A 99 -0.30 3.40 -11.99
N GLU A 100 0.46 2.89 -12.96
CA GLU A 100 0.25 3.15 -14.39
C GLU A 100 0.26 4.65 -14.76
N GLY A 101 1.04 5.47 -14.05
CA GLY A 101 1.13 6.93 -14.28
C GLY A 101 -0.02 7.72 -13.67
N ILE A 102 -0.82 7.10 -12.80
CA ILE A 102 -1.87 7.74 -12.02
C ILE A 102 -1.45 7.72 -10.55
N GLN A 103 -1.43 8.90 -9.93
CA GLN A 103 -1.16 9.05 -8.51
C GLN A 103 -2.41 8.74 -7.69
N TYR A 104 -2.21 7.96 -6.63
CA TYR A 104 -3.22 7.55 -5.66
C TYR A 104 -2.78 7.95 -4.27
N THR A 105 -3.77 8.32 -3.45
CA THR A 105 -3.58 8.60 -2.03
C THR A 105 -4.58 7.80 -1.21
N LEU A 106 -4.09 7.06 -0.22
CA LEU A 106 -4.90 6.31 0.75
C LEU A 106 -4.96 7.05 2.08
N LYS A 107 -6.14 7.04 2.68
CA LYS A 107 -6.42 7.63 3.99
C LYS A 107 -7.30 6.69 4.83
N HIS A 108 -7.00 6.62 6.13
CA HIS A 108 -7.79 5.91 7.13
C HIS A 108 -8.71 6.89 7.88
#